data_AF-A0AAV7LFC1-F1
#
_entry.id   AF-A0AAV7LFC1-F1
#
_cell.length_a   1.000
_cell.length_b   1.000
_cell.length_c   1.000
_cell.angle_alpha   90.00
_cell.angle_beta   90.00
_cell.angle_gamma   90.00
#
_symmetry.space_group_name_H-M   'P 1'
#
loop_
_entity.id
_entity.type
_entity.pdbx_description
1 polymer ?
#
loop_
_entity_poly.entity_id
_entity_poly.type
_entity_poly.pdbx_seq_one_letter_code
_entity_poly.pdbx_strand_id
1 'polypeptide(L)'
;MCAPQILRRRKGVEQLGLRCGAVPRRSCTKHGEERRVFPFGGNSGSSYTSGSTGDAIRKARQGALPNGISEKGTRQRTSSSLEALILSISEDVKRGSANSEVNQGEMREVCAVLERKIDGLMERTQAIEENMGGMKEELAQHKAEIDALKGNEQVLKNRVEQLENYSRRNNLKLLKVPEAAEGNDLKAFVVLLIKSAVGLEENEEEIGKDIQRVHQDPFRMRMNSSKPRRILINFLTYQMKEKILSRALKQKSLKVNDVVFEIRSDLSRSTMDRQCELS
;
A
#
# COMPACT_ATOMS: atom_id res chain seq x y z
N MET A 1 -43.43 13.41 -47.17
CA MET A 1 -44.15 12.35 -46.44
C MET A 1 -43.15 11.25 -46.07
N CYS A 2 -43.12 10.89 -44.79
CA CYS A 2 -42.59 9.68 -44.14
C CYS A 2 -41.13 9.18 -44.37
N ALA A 3 -40.47 9.03 -43.21
CA ALA A 3 -39.18 8.45 -42.84
C ALA A 3 -38.72 7.13 -43.51
N PRO A 4 -37.46 6.73 -43.26
CA PRO A 4 -37.31 5.57 -42.36
C PRO A 4 -36.22 5.68 -41.28
N GLN A 5 -36.64 5.26 -40.10
CA GLN A 5 -36.01 4.43 -39.06
C GLN A 5 -34.54 4.64 -38.65
N ILE A 6 -34.45 5.05 -37.39
CA ILE A 6 -33.31 5.19 -36.49
C ILE A 6 -32.82 3.80 -36.03
N LEU A 7 -31.55 3.47 -36.30
CA LEU A 7 -30.82 2.42 -35.57
C LEU A 7 -29.71 3.06 -34.73
N ARG A 8 -30.03 3.38 -33.47
CA ARG A 8 -29.05 3.82 -32.46
C ARG A 8 -28.22 2.62 -32.02
N ARG A 9 -27.00 2.46 -32.55
CA ARG A 9 -25.96 1.64 -31.91
C ARG A 9 -25.10 2.52 -31.00
N ARG A 10 -25.39 2.47 -29.70
CA ARG A 10 -24.47 2.91 -28.63
C ARG A 10 -23.35 1.88 -28.50
N LYS A 11 -22.13 2.26 -28.83
CA LYS A 11 -20.85 1.73 -28.33
C LYS A 11 -19.92 2.94 -28.30
N GLY A 12 -19.15 3.26 -27.28
CA GLY A 12 -18.80 2.64 -26.01
C GLY A 12 -17.69 3.57 -25.55
N VAL A 13 -18.02 4.44 -24.60
CA VAL A 13 -17.10 5.47 -24.11
C VAL A 13 -16.15 4.76 -23.13
N GLU A 14 -14.95 4.40 -23.59
CA GLU A 14 -13.84 4.08 -22.68
C GLU A 14 -13.30 5.38 -22.10
N GLN A 15 -13.99 5.87 -21.08
CA GLN A 15 -13.40 6.76 -20.09
C GLN A 15 -12.49 5.91 -19.20
N LEU A 16 -11.17 6.04 -19.37
CA LEU A 16 -10.19 5.68 -18.35
C LEU A 16 -10.31 6.70 -17.20
N GLY A 17 -11.37 6.55 -16.41
CA GLY A 17 -11.51 7.19 -15.12
C GLY A 17 -10.67 6.40 -14.11
N LEU A 18 -9.52 6.97 -13.72
CA LEU A 18 -8.79 6.58 -12.53
C LEU A 18 -9.67 6.85 -11.30
N ARG A 19 -10.56 5.91 -10.99
CA ARG A 19 -11.21 5.80 -9.67
C ARG A 19 -10.22 5.09 -8.75
N CYS A 20 -9.36 5.86 -8.08
CA CYS A 20 -8.71 5.36 -6.87
C CYS A 20 -9.79 5.17 -5.80
N GLY A 21 -9.99 3.91 -5.41
CA GLY A 21 -10.98 3.50 -4.43
C GLY A 21 -10.84 4.25 -3.11
N ALA A 22 -11.97 4.69 -2.59
CA ALA A 22 -12.10 5.19 -1.23
C ALA A 22 -11.68 4.09 -0.25
N VAL A 23 -10.66 4.38 0.55
CA VAL A 23 -10.23 3.57 1.70
C VAL A 23 -11.34 3.62 2.76
N PRO A 24 -11.79 2.48 3.33
CA PRO A 24 -12.71 2.51 4.45
C PRO A 24 -12.01 3.14 5.66
N ARG A 25 -12.53 4.27 6.15
CA ARG A 25 -12.15 4.88 7.43
C ARG A 25 -12.38 3.85 8.55
N ARG A 26 -11.31 3.27 9.08
CA ARG A 26 -11.37 2.59 10.38
C ARG A 26 -11.39 3.67 11.46
N SER A 27 -12.45 3.67 12.24
CA SER A 27 -12.64 4.50 13.42
C SER A 27 -11.53 4.25 14.43
N CYS A 28 -10.71 5.27 14.70
CA CYS A 28 -9.86 5.35 15.88
C CYS A 28 -10.74 5.44 17.13
N THR A 29 -10.84 4.36 17.90
CA THR A 29 -11.20 4.43 19.31
C THR A 29 -9.91 4.52 20.12
N LYS A 30 -9.78 5.63 20.84
CA LYS A 30 -8.75 5.86 21.86
C LYS A 30 -8.89 4.76 22.92
N HIS A 31 -7.83 4.03 23.22
CA HIS A 31 -7.70 3.36 24.50
C HIS A 31 -6.42 3.86 25.17
N GLY A 32 -6.64 4.58 26.27
CA GLY A 32 -5.61 5.04 27.16
C GLY A 32 -4.95 3.88 27.89
N GLU A 33 -3.69 4.10 28.22
CA GLU A 33 -2.97 3.38 29.26
C GLU A 33 -3.80 3.40 30.56
N GLU A 34 -4.14 2.23 31.06
CA GLU A 34 -4.51 2.08 32.45
C GLU A 34 -3.92 0.76 32.95
N ARG A 35 -2.89 0.89 33.80
CA ARG A 35 -2.37 -0.21 34.61
C ARG A 35 -3.52 -0.78 35.43
N ARG A 36 -3.86 -2.06 35.26
CA ARG A 36 -4.64 -2.80 36.25
C ARG A 36 -4.01 -4.16 36.52
N VAL A 37 -3.57 -4.27 37.76
CA VAL A 37 -3.34 -5.49 38.52
C VAL A 37 -4.63 -6.32 38.46
N PHE A 38 -4.54 -7.60 38.08
CA PHE A 38 -5.65 -8.53 38.21
C PHE A 38 -5.61 -9.23 39.57
N PRO A 39 -6.73 -9.23 40.31
CA PRO A 39 -6.88 -10.01 41.54
C PRO A 39 -7.36 -11.42 41.20
N PHE A 40 -6.76 -12.43 41.84
CA PHE A 40 -7.36 -13.75 41.92
C PHE A 40 -8.42 -13.75 43.03
N GLY A 41 -9.70 -13.79 42.63
CA GLY A 41 -10.84 -14.09 43.48
C GLY A 41 -11.22 -15.56 43.38
N GLY A 42 -11.64 -16.14 44.51
CA GLY A 42 -12.18 -17.50 44.67
C GLY A 42 -13.51 -17.73 43.92
N ASN A 43 -14.29 -18.78 44.15
CA ASN A 43 -14.49 -19.58 45.35
C ASN A 43 -15.43 -20.75 44.98
N SER A 44 -15.27 -21.91 45.62
CA SER A 44 -16.35 -22.83 46.04
C SER A 44 -15.64 -23.99 46.75
N GLY A 45 -15.83 -24.29 48.03
CA GLY A 45 -16.99 -24.08 48.89
C GLY A 45 -17.73 -25.41 49.03
N SER A 46 -17.33 -26.24 50.00
CA SER A 46 -18.28 -27.10 50.71
C SER A 46 -17.77 -27.42 52.12
N SER A 47 -18.42 -26.74 53.05
CA SER A 47 -18.36 -26.87 54.50
C SER A 47 -19.28 -27.97 54.99
N TYR A 48 -18.86 -28.74 55.99
CA TYR A 48 -19.77 -29.25 57.01
C TYR A 48 -19.17 -29.01 58.38
N THR A 49 -19.73 -28.02 59.07
CA THR A 49 -19.68 -27.88 60.52
C THR A 49 -20.92 -28.55 61.11
N SER A 50 -20.75 -29.19 62.26
CA SER A 50 -21.85 -29.36 63.22
C SER A 50 -21.27 -29.46 64.62
N GLY A 51 -21.61 -28.48 65.45
CA GLY A 51 -21.47 -28.52 66.89
C GLY A 51 -22.83 -28.29 67.56
N SER A 52 -22.89 -28.67 68.85
CA SER A 52 -23.95 -28.37 69.85
C SER A 52 -25.25 -29.19 69.66
N THR A 53 -26.06 -29.58 70.66
CA THR A 53 -26.13 -29.49 72.13
C THR A 53 -27.33 -30.37 72.54
N GLY A 54 -27.45 -30.81 73.80
CA GLY A 54 -28.75 -31.27 74.34
C GLY A 54 -28.70 -32.33 75.44
N ASP A 55 -28.99 -31.88 76.65
CA ASP A 55 -29.12 -32.63 77.90
C ASP A 55 -30.30 -33.62 77.99
N ALA A 56 -30.11 -34.55 78.95
CA ALA A 56 -31.09 -35.24 79.82
C ALA A 56 -31.86 -36.48 79.34
N ILE A 57 -31.56 -37.62 79.99
CA ILE A 57 -32.40 -38.74 80.51
C ILE A 57 -31.37 -39.72 81.12
N ARG A 58 -31.45 -40.34 82.29
CA ARG A 58 -32.34 -40.33 83.46
C ARG A 58 -31.65 -41.26 84.48
N LYS A 59 -31.79 -40.97 85.77
CA LYS A 59 -31.42 -41.78 86.95
C LYS A 59 -31.35 -43.30 86.72
N ALA A 60 -30.32 -43.98 87.24
CA ALA A 60 -30.45 -44.94 88.35
C ALA A 60 -29.18 -45.78 88.60
N ARG A 61 -28.82 -45.84 89.88
CA ARG A 61 -28.33 -47.01 90.64
C ARG A 61 -26.93 -47.57 90.34
N GLN A 62 -26.05 -47.27 91.29
CA GLN A 62 -25.10 -48.23 91.85
C GLN A 62 -25.81 -49.56 92.15
N GLY A 63 -25.23 -50.65 91.65
CA GLY A 63 -25.68 -52.02 91.91
C GLY A 63 -24.84 -53.03 91.14
N ALA A 64 -23.82 -53.56 91.83
CA ALA A 64 -23.20 -54.89 91.70
C ALA A 64 -22.90 -55.53 90.31
N LEU A 65 -21.64 -55.96 90.18
CA LEU A 65 -21.11 -57.00 89.27
C LEU A 65 -22.05 -58.23 89.15
N PRO A 66 -22.04 -58.96 88.01
CA PRO A 66 -21.11 -60.09 87.95
C PRO A 66 -20.47 -60.36 86.56
N ASN A 67 -19.15 -60.59 86.62
CA ASN A 67 -18.40 -61.69 86.03
C ASN A 67 -18.71 -62.19 84.61
N GLY A 68 -17.70 -61.99 83.75
CA GLY A 68 -16.94 -63.11 83.22
C GLY A 68 -17.57 -63.86 82.04
N ILE A 69 -17.33 -63.35 80.83
CA ILE A 69 -17.37 -64.16 79.60
C ILE A 69 -16.00 -64.03 78.92
N SER A 70 -15.42 -65.18 78.61
CA SER A 70 -14.06 -65.39 78.09
C SER A 70 -13.71 -64.50 76.87
N GLU A 71 -12.95 -63.42 77.08
CA GLU A 71 -12.45 -62.49 76.04
C GLU A 71 -11.22 -63.01 75.27
N LYS A 72 -10.67 -64.18 75.65
CA LYS A 72 -9.33 -64.59 75.19
C LYS A 72 -9.30 -65.13 73.75
N GLY A 73 -10.38 -65.73 73.26
CA GLY A 73 -10.45 -66.26 71.88
C GLY A 73 -10.73 -65.21 70.80
N THR A 74 -11.55 -64.21 71.11
CA THR A 74 -11.96 -63.16 70.17
C THR A 74 -10.89 -62.07 70.04
N ARG A 75 -10.26 -61.64 71.16
CA ARG A 75 -9.18 -60.63 71.14
C ARG A 75 -7.94 -61.08 70.35
N GLN A 76 -7.58 -62.36 70.43
CA GLN A 76 -6.40 -62.88 69.73
C GLN A 76 -6.63 -62.98 68.21
N ARG A 77 -7.88 -63.26 67.80
CA ARG A 77 -8.30 -63.27 66.39
C ARG A 77 -8.46 -61.85 65.81
N THR A 78 -8.93 -60.89 66.59
CA THR A 78 -8.97 -59.48 66.17
C THR A 78 -7.60 -58.83 66.15
N SER A 79 -6.69 -59.17 67.08
CA SER A 79 -5.29 -58.68 67.08
C SER A 79 -4.54 -59.14 65.84
N SER A 80 -4.63 -60.42 65.48
CA SER A 80 -4.02 -60.97 64.26
C SER A 80 -4.65 -60.39 62.98
N SER A 81 -5.96 -60.13 62.97
CA SER A 81 -6.63 -59.45 61.85
C SER A 81 -6.20 -57.99 61.71
N LEU A 82 -5.99 -57.27 62.82
CA LEU A 82 -5.49 -55.89 62.81
C LEU A 82 -4.02 -55.82 62.39
N GLU A 83 -3.19 -56.77 62.83
CA GLU A 83 -1.80 -56.90 62.38
C GLU A 83 -1.71 -57.16 60.87
N ALA A 84 -2.58 -58.04 60.33
CA ALA A 84 -2.66 -58.28 58.89
C ALA A 84 -3.07 -57.03 58.10
N LEU A 85 -4.02 -56.23 58.61
CA LEU A 85 -4.42 -54.96 58.00
C LEU A 85 -3.32 -53.88 58.09
N ILE A 86 -2.58 -53.81 59.19
CA ILE A 86 -1.45 -52.88 59.33
C ILE A 86 -0.34 -53.24 58.33
N LEU A 87 -0.06 -54.53 58.15
CA LEU A 87 0.90 -55.00 57.15
C LEU A 87 0.45 -54.66 55.72
N SER A 88 -0.83 -54.89 55.39
CA SER A 88 -1.37 -54.56 54.06
C SER A 88 -1.34 -53.06 53.78
N ILE A 89 -1.74 -52.23 54.76
CA ILE A 89 -1.68 -50.77 54.65
C ILE A 89 -0.22 -50.31 54.52
N SER A 90 0.70 -50.89 55.27
CA SER A 90 2.13 -50.56 55.18
C SER A 90 2.70 -50.91 53.80
N GLU A 91 2.28 -52.03 53.21
CA GLU A 91 2.63 -52.38 51.84
C GLU A 91 1.99 -51.46 50.80
N ASP A 92 0.72 -51.10 50.96
CA ASP A 92 0.02 -50.16 50.08
C ASP A 92 0.66 -48.77 50.13
N VAL A 93 1.08 -48.30 51.32
CA VAL A 93 1.82 -47.04 51.51
C VAL A 93 3.21 -47.12 50.87
N LYS A 94 3.94 -48.23 51.01
CA LYS A 94 5.23 -48.44 50.32
C LYS A 94 5.06 -48.45 48.80
N ARG A 95 4.02 -49.13 48.28
CA ARG A 95 3.68 -49.14 46.86
C ARG A 95 3.30 -47.73 46.37
N GLY A 96 2.52 -46.99 47.15
CA GLY A 96 2.18 -45.59 46.85
C GLY A 96 3.40 -44.66 46.83
N SER A 97 4.33 -44.84 47.78
CA SER A 97 5.60 -44.08 47.83
C SER A 97 6.46 -44.35 46.60
N ALA A 98 6.65 -45.63 46.25
CA ALA A 98 7.41 -46.02 45.06
C ALA A 98 6.79 -45.45 43.77
N ASN A 99 5.46 -45.50 43.64
CA ASN A 99 4.76 -44.91 42.49
C ASN A 99 4.91 -43.38 42.43
N SER A 100 4.90 -42.70 43.60
CA SER A 100 5.13 -41.25 43.68
C SER A 100 6.56 -40.88 43.25
N GLU A 101 7.56 -41.66 43.63
CA GLU A 101 8.95 -41.46 43.23
C GLU A 101 9.14 -41.63 41.72
N VAL A 102 8.52 -42.65 41.11
CA VAL A 102 8.52 -42.85 39.64
C VAL A 102 7.88 -41.66 38.93
N ASN A 103 6.69 -41.24 39.35
CA ASN A 103 5.99 -40.09 38.77
C ASN A 103 6.81 -38.78 38.92
N GLN A 104 7.52 -38.61 40.04
CA GLN A 104 8.44 -37.47 40.22
C GLN A 104 9.63 -37.55 39.26
N GLY A 105 10.16 -38.75 38.99
CA GLY A 105 11.20 -38.98 37.99
C GLY A 105 10.74 -38.59 36.58
N GLU A 106 9.57 -39.09 36.17
CA GLU A 106 8.96 -38.76 34.87
C GLU A 106 8.70 -37.26 34.73
N MET A 107 8.18 -36.61 35.78
CA MET A 107 7.96 -35.17 35.79
C MET A 107 9.28 -34.39 35.62
N ARG A 108 10.35 -34.81 36.30
CA ARG A 108 11.68 -34.19 36.14
C ARG A 108 12.20 -34.33 34.71
N GLU A 109 11.99 -35.48 34.08
CA GLU A 109 12.39 -35.70 32.69
C GLU A 109 11.62 -34.78 31.72
N VAL A 110 10.29 -34.67 31.89
CA VAL A 110 9.46 -33.75 31.10
C VAL A 110 9.92 -32.30 31.29
N CYS A 111 10.19 -31.87 32.52
CA CYS A 111 10.73 -30.53 32.80
C CYS A 111 12.05 -30.30 32.08
N ALA A 112 13.00 -31.25 32.13
CA ALA A 112 14.29 -31.14 31.45
C ALA A 112 14.16 -31.11 29.90
N VAL A 113 13.14 -31.78 29.34
CA VAL A 113 12.82 -31.67 27.91
C VAL A 113 12.25 -30.30 27.57
N LEU A 114 11.38 -29.76 28.42
CA LEU A 114 10.76 -28.44 28.22
C LEU A 114 11.79 -27.31 28.33
N GLU A 115 12.69 -27.36 29.31
CA GLU A 115 13.79 -26.40 29.46
C GLU A 115 14.62 -26.31 28.17
N ARG A 116 15.09 -27.45 27.64
CA ARG A 116 15.83 -27.49 26.37
C ARG A 116 15.04 -26.93 25.19
N LYS A 117 13.73 -27.18 25.13
CA LYS A 117 12.86 -26.63 24.08
C LYS A 117 12.68 -25.12 24.21
N ILE A 118 12.59 -24.61 25.43
CA ILE A 118 12.51 -23.17 25.72
C ILE A 118 13.81 -22.50 25.31
N ASP A 119 14.96 -23.04 25.71
CA ASP A 119 16.27 -22.49 25.31
C ASP A 119 16.42 -22.45 23.79
N GLY A 120 16.08 -23.55 23.10
CA GLY A 120 16.11 -23.58 21.64
C GLY A 120 15.06 -22.69 20.96
N LEU A 121 13.97 -22.31 21.64
CA LEU A 121 13.04 -21.29 21.15
C LEU A 121 13.59 -19.88 21.38
N MET A 122 14.24 -19.63 22.52
CA MET A 122 14.87 -18.35 22.84
C MET A 122 15.97 -18.01 21.83
N GLU A 123 16.88 -18.95 21.53
CA GLU A 123 17.95 -18.75 20.53
C GLU A 123 17.38 -18.44 19.14
N ARG A 124 16.37 -19.20 18.70
CA ARG A 124 15.71 -18.93 17.40
C ARG A 124 15.00 -17.59 17.37
N THR A 125 14.38 -17.19 18.48
CA THR A 125 13.69 -15.90 18.58
C THR A 125 14.70 -14.76 18.51
N GLN A 126 15.82 -14.86 19.23
CA GLN A 126 16.90 -13.87 19.18
C GLN A 126 17.47 -13.75 17.75
N ALA A 127 17.77 -14.87 17.08
CA ALA A 127 18.27 -14.85 15.71
C ALA A 127 17.27 -14.20 14.73
N ILE A 128 15.96 -14.42 14.92
CA ILE A 128 14.92 -13.77 14.12
C ILE A 128 14.87 -12.26 14.41
N GLU A 129 14.98 -11.85 15.67
CA GLU A 129 14.98 -10.44 16.07
C GLU A 129 16.18 -9.68 15.49
N GLU A 130 17.37 -10.27 15.53
CA GLU A 130 18.59 -9.70 14.94
C GLU A 130 18.48 -9.57 13.42
N ASN A 131 18.04 -10.63 12.74
CA ASN A 131 17.80 -10.60 11.29
C ASN A 131 16.73 -9.56 10.93
N MET A 132 15.65 -9.47 11.70
CA MET A 132 14.60 -8.48 11.49
C MET A 132 15.11 -7.06 11.72
N GLY A 133 16.04 -6.86 12.66
CA GLY A 133 16.76 -5.61 12.86
C GLY A 133 17.52 -5.21 11.59
N GLY A 134 18.37 -6.10 11.08
CA GLY A 134 19.11 -5.88 9.83
C GLY A 134 18.21 -5.58 8.63
N MET A 135 17.14 -6.37 8.45
CA MET A 135 16.16 -6.13 7.36
C MET A 135 15.45 -4.77 7.49
N LYS A 136 15.17 -4.30 8.71
CA LYS A 136 14.56 -2.98 8.93
C LYS A 136 15.54 -1.86 8.55
N GLU A 137 16.81 -2.01 8.86
CA GLU A 137 17.86 -1.06 8.50
C GLU A 137 18.06 -1.00 6.98
N GLU A 138 18.19 -2.14 6.31
CA GLU A 138 18.27 -2.22 4.84
C GLU A 138 17.05 -1.59 4.16
N LEU A 139 15.84 -1.88 4.68
CA LEU A 139 14.61 -1.31 4.16
C LEU A 139 14.55 0.21 4.35
N ALA A 140 15.09 0.73 5.45
CA ALA A 140 15.21 2.18 5.66
C ALA A 140 16.21 2.81 4.69
N GLN A 141 17.36 2.17 4.45
CA GLN A 141 18.36 2.61 3.48
C GLN A 141 17.78 2.65 2.06
N HIS A 142 17.14 1.56 1.61
CA HIS A 142 16.51 1.52 0.28
C HIS A 142 15.40 2.54 0.12
N LYS A 143 14.60 2.83 1.15
CA LYS A 143 13.61 3.92 1.09
C LYS A 143 14.27 5.27 0.87
N ALA A 144 15.34 5.57 1.60
CA ALA A 144 16.09 6.81 1.44
C ALA A 144 16.70 6.92 0.04
N GLU A 145 17.26 5.83 -0.49
CA GLU A 145 17.79 5.77 -1.86
C GLU A 145 16.70 6.00 -2.91
N ILE A 146 15.54 5.36 -2.76
CA ILE A 146 14.40 5.54 -3.67
C ILE A 146 13.93 6.99 -3.67
N ASP A 147 13.84 7.64 -2.51
CA ASP A 147 13.40 9.02 -2.41
C ASP A 147 14.45 9.98 -3.01
N ALA A 148 15.74 9.71 -2.82
CA ALA A 148 16.82 10.44 -3.49
C ALA A 148 16.77 10.26 -5.02
N LEU A 149 16.55 9.04 -5.51
CA LEU A 149 16.42 8.74 -6.93
C LEU A 149 15.22 9.43 -7.56
N LYS A 150 14.05 9.42 -6.91
CA LYS A 150 12.87 10.16 -7.36
C LYS A 150 13.13 11.67 -7.42
N GLY A 151 13.85 12.21 -6.44
CA GLY A 151 14.29 13.60 -6.44
C GLY A 151 15.16 13.93 -7.66
N ASN A 152 16.17 13.10 -7.92
CA ASN A 152 17.06 13.25 -9.07
C ASN A 152 16.31 13.10 -10.40
N GLU A 153 15.41 12.13 -10.51
CA GLU A 153 14.57 11.93 -11.69
C GLU A 153 13.73 13.17 -11.99
N GLN A 154 13.13 13.79 -10.98
CA GLN A 154 12.35 15.01 -11.16
C GLN A 154 13.22 16.18 -11.64
N VAL A 155 14.41 16.36 -11.07
CA VAL A 155 15.37 17.38 -11.51
C VAL A 155 15.78 17.15 -12.96
N LEU A 156 16.08 15.91 -13.34
CA LEU A 156 16.44 15.56 -14.72
C LEU A 156 15.30 15.80 -15.70
N LYS A 157 14.06 15.41 -15.35
CA LYS A 157 12.88 15.68 -16.17
C LYS A 157 12.68 17.17 -16.41
N ASN A 158 12.79 17.97 -15.34
CA ASN A 158 12.71 19.43 -15.44
C ASN A 158 13.82 20.01 -16.32
N ARG A 159 15.05 19.48 -16.20
CA ARG A 159 16.18 19.96 -17.00
C ARG A 159 16.04 19.61 -18.48
N VAL A 160 15.59 18.39 -18.79
CA VAL A 160 15.32 17.96 -20.16
C VAL A 160 14.22 18.82 -20.77
N GLU A 161 13.12 19.06 -20.06
CA GLU A 161 12.06 19.95 -20.53
C GLU A 161 12.59 21.36 -20.84
N GLN A 162 13.38 21.93 -19.94
CA GLN A 162 13.99 23.25 -20.16
C GLN A 162 14.84 23.24 -21.44
N LEU A 163 15.72 22.25 -21.60
CA LEU A 163 16.58 22.13 -22.78
C LEU A 163 15.79 21.94 -24.07
N GLU A 164 14.72 21.13 -24.05
CA GLU A 164 13.82 20.98 -25.19
C GLU A 164 13.17 22.32 -25.55
N ASN A 165 12.67 23.05 -24.56
CA ASN A 165 12.04 24.36 -24.79
C ASN A 165 13.06 25.40 -25.28
N TYR A 166 14.29 25.40 -24.76
CA TYR A 166 15.36 26.28 -25.26
C TYR A 166 15.71 25.97 -26.72
N SER A 167 15.82 24.68 -27.06
CA SER A 167 16.09 24.24 -28.43
C SER A 167 14.96 24.61 -29.39
N ARG A 168 13.70 24.51 -28.94
CA ARG A 168 12.50 24.82 -29.73
C ARG A 168 12.07 26.28 -29.63
N ARG A 169 12.80 27.13 -28.89
CA ARG A 169 12.41 28.51 -28.60
C ARG A 169 12.17 29.33 -29.86
N ASN A 170 12.98 29.13 -30.89
CA ASN A 170 12.86 29.84 -32.17
C ASN A 170 12.01 29.10 -33.20
N ASN A 171 11.40 27.97 -32.82
CA ASN A 171 10.56 27.19 -33.71
C ASN A 171 9.10 27.68 -33.67
N LEU A 172 8.46 27.64 -34.84
CA LEU A 172 7.05 27.94 -35.08
C LEU A 172 6.39 26.80 -35.85
N LYS A 173 5.12 26.51 -35.54
CA LYS A 173 4.33 25.47 -36.19
C LYS A 173 3.19 26.10 -36.99
N LEU A 174 3.08 25.72 -38.26
CA LEU A 174 1.87 25.94 -39.05
C LEU A 174 1.05 24.64 -39.06
N LEU A 175 -0.23 24.77 -38.75
CA LEU A 175 -1.19 23.67 -38.70
C LEU A 175 -2.31 23.91 -39.70
N LYS A 176 -2.86 22.82 -40.28
CA LYS A 176 -3.99 22.85 -41.22
C LYS A 176 -3.71 23.61 -42.53
N VAL A 177 -2.45 23.70 -42.93
CA VAL A 177 -2.09 24.22 -44.26
C VAL A 177 -2.43 23.14 -45.30
N PRO A 178 -3.24 23.44 -46.33
CA PRO A 178 -3.63 22.44 -47.33
C PRO A 178 -2.41 21.92 -48.11
N GLU A 179 -2.36 20.60 -48.27
CA GLU A 179 -1.27 19.93 -48.99
C GLU A 179 -1.36 20.24 -50.50
N ALA A 180 -0.21 20.25 -51.19
CA ALA A 180 -0.05 20.63 -52.60
C ALA A 180 -0.18 22.13 -52.95
N ALA A 181 -0.61 22.98 -52.02
CA ALA A 181 -0.54 24.44 -52.20
C ALA A 181 0.89 25.00 -52.10
N GLU A 182 1.82 24.20 -51.57
CA GLU A 182 3.19 24.59 -51.21
C GLU A 182 4.14 24.71 -52.42
N GLY A 183 3.84 24.02 -53.53
CA GLY A 183 4.73 23.96 -54.70
C GLY A 183 6.06 23.23 -54.42
N ASN A 184 7.10 23.53 -55.22
CA ASN A 184 8.43 22.90 -55.10
C ASN A 184 9.33 23.56 -54.04
N ASP A 185 9.09 24.82 -53.68
CA ASP A 185 9.89 25.56 -52.70
C ASP A 185 9.04 25.94 -51.46
N LEU A 186 9.15 25.07 -50.45
CA LEU A 186 8.44 25.24 -49.19
C LEU A 186 8.85 26.53 -48.44
N LYS A 187 10.11 26.98 -48.57
CA LYS A 187 10.57 28.18 -47.89
C LYS A 187 9.94 29.42 -48.50
N ALA A 188 9.96 29.54 -49.83
CA ALA A 188 9.33 30.65 -50.54
C ALA A 188 7.81 30.72 -50.26
N PHE A 189 7.13 29.57 -50.29
CA PHE A 189 5.71 29.50 -49.95
C PHE A 189 5.42 30.00 -48.53
N VAL A 190 6.19 29.56 -47.54
CA VAL A 190 6.02 29.99 -46.14
C VAL A 190 6.23 31.50 -45.97
N VAL A 191 7.23 32.08 -46.64
CA VAL A 191 7.50 33.52 -46.59
C VAL A 191 6.31 34.31 -47.13
N LEU A 192 5.82 33.93 -48.32
CA LEU A 192 4.66 34.57 -48.93
C LEU A 192 3.41 34.45 -48.06
N LEU A 193 3.18 33.24 -47.53
CA LEU A 193 2.07 32.92 -46.67
C LEU A 193 2.07 33.76 -45.38
N ILE A 194 3.22 33.86 -44.71
CA ILE A 194 3.34 34.65 -43.48
C ILE A 194 3.11 36.12 -43.78
N LYS A 195 3.71 36.66 -44.85
CA LYS A 195 3.54 38.07 -45.20
C LYS A 195 2.08 38.39 -45.54
N SER A 196 1.42 37.58 -46.36
CA SER A 196 0.04 37.82 -46.79
C SER A 196 -0.96 37.63 -45.65
N ALA A 197 -0.78 36.61 -44.82
CA ALA A 197 -1.74 36.30 -43.76
C ALA A 197 -1.54 37.21 -42.56
N VAL A 198 -0.30 37.41 -42.10
CA VAL A 198 0.02 38.10 -40.84
C VAL A 198 0.14 39.62 -41.00
N GLY A 199 0.36 40.12 -42.24
CA GLY A 199 0.47 41.55 -42.52
C GLY A 199 1.69 42.18 -41.85
N LEU A 200 2.87 41.61 -42.10
CA LEU A 200 4.14 42.16 -41.61
C LEU A 200 4.55 43.40 -42.43
N GLU A 201 5.27 44.33 -41.79
CA GLU A 201 5.89 45.48 -42.46
C GLU A 201 7.18 45.08 -43.18
N GLU A 202 7.84 44.05 -42.66
CA GLU A 202 9.06 43.48 -43.19
C GLU A 202 8.85 42.90 -44.61
N ASN A 203 9.83 43.10 -45.49
CA ASN A 203 9.78 42.59 -46.86
C ASN A 203 10.00 41.05 -46.91
N GLU A 204 9.66 40.41 -48.03
CA GLU A 204 9.80 38.95 -48.19
C GLU A 204 11.24 38.49 -48.01
N GLU A 205 12.19 39.29 -48.51
CA GLU A 205 13.61 39.01 -48.34
C GLU A 205 14.06 39.06 -46.87
N GLU A 206 13.53 39.98 -46.08
CA GLU A 206 13.88 40.13 -44.66
C GLU A 206 13.35 38.93 -43.84
N ILE A 207 12.09 38.57 -44.08
CA ILE A 207 11.47 37.38 -43.47
C ILE A 207 12.23 36.12 -43.91
N GLY A 208 12.54 35.99 -45.20
CA GLY A 208 13.25 34.85 -45.75
C GLY A 208 14.68 34.70 -45.25
N LYS A 209 15.39 35.81 -45.00
CA LYS A 209 16.74 35.81 -44.41
C LYS A 209 16.74 35.31 -42.98
N ASP A 210 15.71 35.62 -42.20
CA ASP A 210 15.61 35.18 -40.80
C ASP A 210 15.19 33.70 -40.67
N ILE A 211 14.64 33.08 -41.72
CA ILE A 211 14.28 31.66 -41.70
C ILE A 211 15.53 30.79 -41.97
N GLN A 212 15.94 30.04 -40.95
CA GLN A 212 17.06 29.11 -41.06
C GLN A 212 16.65 27.82 -41.77
N ARG A 213 15.53 27.21 -41.36
CA ARG A 213 15.05 25.93 -41.88
C ARG A 213 13.53 25.90 -41.92
N VAL A 214 12.99 25.29 -42.96
CA VAL A 214 11.58 24.93 -43.07
C VAL A 214 11.51 23.47 -43.46
N HIS A 215 10.71 22.70 -42.74
CA HIS A 215 10.47 21.32 -43.10
C HIS A 215 9.04 20.91 -42.75
N GLN A 216 8.53 19.95 -43.50
CA GLN A 216 7.22 19.36 -43.27
C GLN A 216 7.41 18.01 -42.57
N ASP A 217 6.55 17.72 -41.59
CA ASP A 217 6.68 16.48 -40.81
C ASP A 217 6.47 15.24 -41.71
N PRO A 218 7.49 14.37 -41.88
CA PRO A 218 7.40 13.23 -42.79
C PRO A 218 6.45 12.13 -42.29
N PHE A 219 6.20 12.05 -40.98
CA PHE A 219 5.52 10.88 -40.39
C PHE A 219 4.03 10.79 -40.73
N ARG A 220 3.38 11.91 -41.03
CA ARG A 220 1.93 11.97 -41.30
C ARG A 220 1.54 11.52 -42.70
N MET A 221 2.49 11.38 -43.63
CA MET A 221 2.21 10.90 -44.98
C MET A 221 1.94 9.38 -45.03
N ARG A 222 2.38 8.62 -44.00
CA ARG A 222 2.28 7.15 -43.98
C ARG A 222 0.96 6.59 -43.48
N MET A 223 0.11 7.42 -42.89
CA MET A 223 -1.25 7.04 -42.51
C MET A 223 -2.19 7.89 -43.33
N ASN A 224 -3.27 7.31 -43.87
CA ASN A 224 -4.36 7.98 -44.57
C ASN A 224 -5.10 8.97 -43.66
N SER A 225 -4.38 9.92 -43.07
CA SER A 225 -4.87 10.88 -42.12
C SER A 225 -5.48 12.01 -42.93
N SER A 226 -6.78 12.24 -42.75
CA SER A 226 -7.50 13.36 -43.37
C SER A 226 -7.00 14.75 -42.93
N LYS A 227 -5.99 14.81 -42.06
CA LYS A 227 -5.47 16.05 -41.48
C LYS A 227 -4.17 16.44 -42.18
N PRO A 228 -4.07 17.66 -42.72
CA PRO A 228 -2.85 18.12 -43.37
C PRO A 228 -1.62 18.06 -42.45
N ARG A 229 -0.45 17.82 -43.05
CA ARG A 229 0.84 17.83 -42.38
C ARG A 229 1.13 19.19 -41.74
N ARG A 230 1.87 19.17 -40.62
CA ARG A 230 2.38 20.39 -39.97
C ARG A 230 3.66 20.83 -40.65
N ILE A 231 3.82 22.14 -40.81
CA ILE A 231 5.07 22.74 -41.24
C ILE A 231 5.79 23.28 -39.99
N LEU A 232 7.06 22.93 -39.86
CA LEU A 232 7.94 23.40 -38.80
C LEU A 232 8.94 24.40 -39.38
N ILE A 233 8.95 25.59 -38.81
CA ILE A 233 9.80 26.70 -39.21
C ILE A 233 10.75 27.01 -38.07
N ASN A 234 12.04 27.07 -38.36
CA ASN A 234 13.06 27.52 -37.43
C ASN A 234 13.59 28.89 -37.88
N PHE A 235 13.47 29.87 -36.98
CA PHE A 235 13.98 31.22 -37.16
C PHE A 235 15.37 31.40 -36.54
N LEU A 236 16.18 32.25 -37.15
CA LEU A 236 17.47 32.68 -36.60
C LEU A 236 17.26 33.51 -35.34
N THR A 237 16.29 34.43 -35.36
CA THR A 237 16.01 35.31 -34.22
C THR A 237 14.68 35.00 -33.53
N TYR A 238 14.71 35.00 -32.20
CA TYR A 238 13.49 34.87 -31.38
C TYR A 238 12.50 36.03 -31.63
N GLN A 239 13.04 37.22 -31.90
CA GLN A 239 12.25 38.44 -32.10
C GLN A 239 11.33 38.34 -33.32
N MET A 240 11.81 37.82 -34.44
CA MET A 240 11.00 37.63 -35.64
C MET A 240 9.86 36.64 -35.39
N LYS A 241 10.18 35.49 -34.79
CA LYS A 241 9.17 34.49 -34.40
C LYS A 241 8.08 35.12 -33.51
N GLU A 242 8.47 35.87 -32.48
CA GLU A 242 7.54 36.47 -31.52
C GLU A 242 6.67 37.56 -32.14
N LYS A 243 7.23 38.38 -33.04
CA LYS A 243 6.49 39.36 -33.84
C LYS A 243 5.41 38.68 -34.69
N ILE A 244 5.78 37.62 -35.43
CA ILE A 244 4.87 36.84 -36.26
C ILE A 244 3.74 36.25 -35.41
N LEU A 245 4.10 35.59 -34.30
CA LEU A 245 3.13 34.96 -33.41
C LEU A 245 2.18 35.99 -32.79
N SER A 246 2.69 37.14 -32.35
CA SER A 246 1.90 38.20 -31.74
C SER A 246 0.91 38.83 -32.71
N ARG A 247 1.33 39.08 -33.96
CA ARG A 247 0.41 39.58 -35.01
C ARG A 247 -0.62 38.52 -35.40
N ALA A 248 -0.21 37.26 -35.52
CA ALA A 248 -1.11 36.13 -35.80
C ALA A 248 -2.19 35.97 -34.71
N LEU A 249 -1.84 36.13 -33.42
CA LEU A 249 -2.79 36.06 -32.31
C LEU A 249 -3.80 37.22 -32.29
N LYS A 250 -3.41 38.41 -32.79
CA LYS A 250 -4.30 39.57 -32.91
C LYS A 250 -5.30 39.41 -34.06
N GLN A 251 -4.98 38.60 -35.06
CA GLN A 251 -5.87 38.33 -36.18
C GLN A 251 -6.90 37.27 -35.80
N LYS A 252 -8.17 37.50 -36.18
CA LYS A 252 -9.27 36.58 -35.84
C LYS A 252 -9.17 35.23 -36.55
N SER A 253 -8.68 35.21 -37.78
CA SER A 253 -8.53 34.00 -38.59
C SER A 253 -7.48 34.19 -39.68
N LEU A 254 -6.59 33.23 -39.83
CA LEU A 254 -5.61 33.19 -40.91
C LEU A 254 -6.11 32.25 -42.01
N LYS A 255 -6.05 32.67 -43.27
CA LYS A 255 -6.58 31.89 -44.41
C LYS A 255 -5.56 31.75 -45.54
N VAL A 256 -5.56 30.58 -46.18
CA VAL A 256 -4.87 30.29 -47.44
C VAL A 256 -5.86 29.64 -48.38
N ASN A 257 -6.11 30.20 -49.56
CA ASN A 257 -7.06 29.64 -50.53
C ASN A 257 -8.41 29.26 -49.88
N ASP A 258 -8.95 30.18 -49.07
CA ASP A 258 -10.17 30.02 -48.26
C ASP A 258 -10.15 28.98 -47.12
N VAL A 259 -9.04 28.25 -46.94
CA VAL A 259 -8.84 27.31 -45.83
C VAL A 259 -8.23 28.02 -44.63
N VAL A 260 -8.85 27.87 -43.46
CA VAL A 260 -8.32 28.43 -42.20
C VAL A 260 -7.16 27.59 -41.68
N PHE A 261 -6.04 28.26 -41.42
CA PHE A 261 -4.85 27.64 -40.82
C PHE A 261 -4.51 28.28 -39.46
N GLU A 262 -3.69 27.60 -38.67
CA GLU A 262 -3.29 28.07 -37.35
C GLU A 262 -1.76 28.19 -37.23
N ILE A 263 -1.32 29.25 -36.58
CA ILE A 263 0.07 29.47 -36.18
C ILE A 263 0.20 29.22 -34.68
N ARG A 264 1.13 28.36 -34.28
CA ARG A 264 1.40 28.03 -32.87
C ARG A 264 2.90 27.99 -32.58
N SER A 265 3.27 28.22 -31.33
CA SER A 265 4.63 27.95 -30.86
C SER A 265 4.93 26.45 -30.83
N ASP A 266 6.19 26.09 -31.09
CA ASP A 266 6.69 24.73 -30.84
C ASP A 266 7.14 24.60 -29.38
N LEU A 267 6.30 24.03 -28.54
CA LEU A 267 6.61 23.78 -27.12
C LEU A 267 6.86 22.28 -26.87
N SER A 268 7.59 21.97 -25.80
CA SER A 268 7.69 20.61 -25.28
C SER A 268 6.33 20.02 -24.92
N ARG A 269 6.24 18.69 -24.90
CA ARG A 269 4.96 18.02 -24.64
C ARG A 269 4.43 18.36 -23.24
N SER A 270 5.29 18.32 -22.23
CA SER A 270 4.96 18.67 -20.85
C SER A 270 4.47 20.12 -20.73
N THR A 271 5.11 21.07 -21.41
CA THR A 271 4.67 22.47 -21.40
C THR A 271 3.32 22.64 -22.10
N MET A 272 3.09 21.95 -23.23
CA MET A 272 1.78 21.94 -23.90
C MET A 272 0.68 21.37 -23.00
N ASP A 273 0.96 20.27 -22.31
CA ASP A 273 0.00 19.62 -21.41
C ASP A 273 -0.36 20.56 -20.24
N ARG A 274 0.63 21.24 -19.62
CA ARG A 274 0.38 22.27 -18.61
C ARG A 274 -0.46 23.44 -19.13
N GLN A 275 -0.22 23.90 -20.35
CA GLN A 275 -1.03 24.98 -20.94
C GLN A 275 -2.48 24.54 -21.20
N CYS A 276 -2.67 23.27 -21.58
CA CYS A 276 -4.00 22.69 -21.77
C CYS A 276 -4.77 22.56 -20.46
N GLU A 277 -4.09 22.28 -19.35
CA GLU A 277 -4.71 22.22 -18.01
C GLU A 277 -5.16 23.59 -17.49
N LEU A 278 -4.54 24.67 -17.98
CA LEU A 278 -4.85 26.05 -17.59
C LEU A 278 -5.92 26.74 -18.46
N SER A 279 -6.29 26.13 -19.59
CA SER A 279 -7.22 26.70 -20.60
C SER A 279 -8.61 26.11 -20.47
#